data_AF-A0A2W1NRX9-F1
#
_entry.id   AF-A0A2W1NRX9-F1
#
_cell.length_a   1.000
_cell.length_b   1.000
_cell.length_c   1.000
_cell.angle_alpha   90.00
_cell.angle_beta   90.00
_cell.angle_gamma   90.00
#
_symmetry.space_group_name_H-M   'P 1'
#
loop_
_entity.id
_entity.type
_entity.pdbx_description
1 polymer ?
#
loop_
_entity_poly.entity_id
_entity_poly.type
_entity_poly.pdbx_seq_one_letter_code
_entity_poly.pdbx_strand_id
1 'polypeptide(L)'
;MKKYLVFLSLISFCLTANAQVVQKDAVFNMDTLSEDYVYSFHNEGWALVQSHGLKYLANFSNLNYILFFALECEDTTQPPKYLIEFSNNYRDGYWGGLDFTSSTSTNFEQVLFFIDSVSCVNPFQSVDKELVKTTKKLLQKGKVLTIEFYNTEYNIELGKDALSLNRSLSFSLANGHLLDVPTQCTP
;
A
#
# COMPACT_ATOMS: atom_id res chain seq x y z
N MET A 1 -40.31 -3.64 -33.86
CA MET A 1 -39.75 -2.95 -32.67
C MET A 1 -39.74 -3.79 -31.39
N LYS A 2 -40.56 -4.85 -31.23
CA LYS A 2 -40.55 -5.69 -30.01
C LYS A 2 -39.38 -6.69 -29.88
N LYS A 3 -38.65 -6.99 -30.97
CA LYS A 3 -37.55 -7.97 -30.97
C LYS A 3 -36.20 -7.42 -30.46
N TYR A 4 -36.01 -6.10 -30.49
CA TYR A 4 -34.78 -5.46 -30.00
C TYR A 4 -34.81 -5.16 -28.50
N LEU A 5 -36.00 -5.17 -27.89
CA LEU A 5 -36.19 -4.89 -26.46
C LEU A 5 -35.76 -6.06 -25.57
N VAL A 6 -35.82 -7.30 -26.08
CA VAL A 6 -35.36 -8.51 -25.37
C VAL A 6 -33.84 -8.67 -25.41
N PHE A 7 -33.19 -8.13 -26.46
CA PHE A 7 -31.73 -8.18 -26.58
C PHE A 7 -31.04 -7.15 -25.68
N LEU A 8 -31.68 -6.00 -25.42
CA LEU A 8 -31.14 -5.00 -24.50
C LEU A 8 -31.20 -5.44 -23.03
N SER A 9 -32.17 -6.27 -22.63
CA SER A 9 -32.29 -6.75 -21.25
C SER A 9 -31.26 -7.83 -20.89
N LEU A 10 -30.75 -8.60 -21.87
CA LEU A 10 -29.71 -9.61 -21.61
C LEU A 10 -28.33 -8.99 -21.38
N ILE A 11 -28.01 -7.86 -22.03
CA ILE A 11 -26.70 -7.20 -21.89
C ILE A 11 -26.58 -6.50 -20.51
N SER A 12 -27.69 -6.00 -19.95
CA SER A 12 -27.67 -5.41 -18.60
C SER A 12 -27.47 -6.43 -17.47
N PHE A 13 -27.79 -7.72 -17.67
CA PHE A 13 -27.61 -8.74 -16.63
C PHE A 13 -26.18 -9.31 -16.59
N CYS A 14 -25.41 -9.24 -17.68
CA CYS A 14 -24.01 -9.66 -17.68
C CYS A 14 -23.06 -8.63 -17.07
N LEU A 15 -23.47 -7.37 -16.92
CA LEU A 15 -22.61 -6.31 -16.37
C LEU A 15 -22.67 -6.17 -14.84
N THR A 16 -23.64 -6.79 -14.16
CA THR A 16 -23.76 -6.70 -12.69
C THR A 16 -23.13 -7.89 -11.95
N ALA A 17 -22.81 -8.99 -12.63
CA ALA A 17 -22.27 -10.19 -11.98
C ALA A 17 -20.79 -10.07 -11.58
N ASN A 18 -20.01 -9.17 -12.21
CA ASN A 18 -18.58 -9.04 -11.94
C ASN A 18 -18.23 -8.01 -10.85
N ALA A 19 -19.22 -7.31 -10.27
CA ALA A 19 -18.96 -6.29 -9.26
C ALA A 19 -18.86 -6.85 -7.82
N GLN A 20 -19.33 -8.08 -7.57
CA GLN A 20 -19.42 -8.64 -6.20
C GLN A 20 -18.36 -9.69 -5.87
N VAL A 21 -17.51 -10.09 -6.82
CA VAL A 21 -16.51 -11.16 -6.61
C VAL A 21 -15.18 -10.62 -6.03
N VAL A 22 -14.89 -9.33 -6.14
CA VAL A 22 -13.57 -8.78 -5.77
C VAL A 22 -13.40 -8.59 -4.24
N GLN A 23 -14.49 -8.63 -3.46
CA GLN A 23 -14.43 -8.24 -2.05
C GLN A 23 -14.02 -9.38 -1.09
N LYS A 24 -14.17 -10.66 -1.48
CA LYS A 24 -14.09 -11.77 -0.51
C LYS A 24 -12.66 -12.27 -0.25
N ASP A 25 -11.78 -12.19 -1.23
CA ASP A 25 -10.41 -12.73 -1.13
C ASP A 25 -9.41 -11.73 -0.54
N ALA A 26 -9.83 -10.49 -0.31
CA ALA A 26 -8.95 -9.41 0.13
C ALA A 26 -9.31 -8.85 1.51
N VAL A 27 -10.16 -9.53 2.29
CA VAL A 27 -10.46 -9.16 3.69
C VAL A 27 -10.00 -10.28 4.63
N PHE A 28 -9.05 -9.99 5.51
CA PHE A 28 -8.45 -10.94 6.44
C PHE A 28 -8.77 -10.55 7.88
N ASN A 29 -9.13 -11.52 8.72
CA ASN A 29 -9.23 -11.30 10.16
C ASN A 29 -7.99 -11.88 10.85
N MET A 30 -7.02 -11.04 11.18
CA MET A 30 -5.77 -11.42 11.85
C MET A 30 -6.00 -12.04 13.22
N ASP A 31 -7.07 -11.68 13.93
CA ASP A 31 -7.37 -12.23 15.27
C ASP A 31 -7.63 -13.74 15.23
N THR A 32 -7.92 -14.28 14.04
CA THR A 32 -8.20 -15.69 13.81
C THR A 32 -7.04 -16.46 13.20
N LEU A 33 -5.93 -15.78 12.89
CA LEU A 33 -4.76 -16.33 12.21
C LEU A 33 -3.56 -16.35 13.15
N SER A 34 -2.66 -17.31 12.98
CA SER A 34 -1.37 -17.26 13.69
C SER A 34 -0.51 -16.13 13.13
N GLU A 35 0.35 -15.58 13.97
CA GLU A 35 1.35 -14.58 13.57
C GLU A 35 2.19 -15.09 12.39
N ASP A 36 2.66 -16.34 12.46
CA ASP A 36 3.41 -16.98 11.38
C ASP A 36 2.67 -17.00 10.04
N TYR A 37 1.35 -17.18 10.06
CA TYR A 37 0.57 -17.18 8.83
C TYR A 37 0.48 -15.77 8.25
N VAL A 38 0.25 -14.75 9.09
CA VAL A 38 0.17 -13.36 8.63
C VAL A 38 1.49 -12.92 8.00
N TYR A 39 2.62 -13.21 8.64
CA TYR A 39 3.93 -12.80 8.16
C TYR A 39 4.50 -13.67 7.03
N SER A 40 3.84 -14.79 6.67
CA SER A 40 4.17 -15.59 5.48
C SER A 40 3.14 -15.45 4.35
N PHE A 41 2.05 -14.71 4.59
CA PHE A 41 1.00 -14.49 3.62
C PHE A 41 1.49 -13.58 2.48
N HIS A 42 1.05 -13.90 1.26
CA HIS A 42 1.35 -13.12 0.06
C HIS A 42 0.09 -12.91 -0.78
N ASN A 43 -0.02 -11.74 -1.39
CA ASN A 43 -1.08 -11.40 -2.31
C ASN A 43 -0.56 -10.54 -3.49
N GLU A 44 -1.44 -10.17 -4.41
CA GLU A 44 -1.07 -9.36 -5.58
C GLU A 44 -1.37 -7.86 -5.41
N GLY A 45 -1.70 -7.40 -4.19
CA GLY A 45 -1.93 -5.98 -3.94
C GLY A 45 -2.59 -5.65 -2.61
N TRP A 46 -3.62 -4.80 -2.65
CA TRP A 46 -4.26 -4.33 -1.42
C TRP A 46 -5.13 -5.40 -0.77
N ALA A 47 -5.10 -5.40 0.56
CA ALA A 47 -5.91 -6.23 1.44
C ALA A 47 -6.42 -5.39 2.60
N LEU A 48 -7.68 -5.57 2.97
CA LEU A 48 -8.21 -5.12 4.23
C LEU A 48 -7.91 -6.15 5.31
N VAL A 49 -7.44 -5.65 6.43
CA VAL A 49 -6.98 -6.47 7.53
C VAL A 49 -7.71 -6.03 8.77
N GLN A 50 -8.34 -6.95 9.48
CA GLN A 50 -9.03 -6.71 10.72
C GLN A 50 -8.21 -7.31 11.87
N SER A 51 -7.87 -6.50 12.87
CA SER A 51 -7.11 -6.90 14.05
C SER A 51 -7.62 -6.14 15.26
N HIS A 52 -7.95 -6.84 16.35
CA HIS A 52 -8.49 -6.29 17.58
C HIS A 52 -9.70 -5.36 17.37
N GLY A 53 -10.55 -5.67 16.39
CA GLY A 53 -11.70 -4.85 16.02
C GLY A 53 -11.37 -3.60 15.18
N LEU A 54 -10.11 -3.35 14.88
CA LEU A 54 -9.63 -2.28 14.01
C LEU A 54 -9.42 -2.81 12.59
N LYS A 55 -9.52 -1.93 11.60
CA LYS A 55 -9.41 -2.20 10.17
C LYS A 55 -8.30 -1.38 9.55
N TYR A 56 -7.38 -2.09 8.91
CA TYR A 56 -6.21 -1.53 8.25
C TYR A 56 -6.22 -1.91 6.78
N LEU A 57 -5.58 -1.09 5.95
CA LEU A 57 -5.25 -1.47 4.59
C LEU A 57 -3.78 -1.89 4.59
N ALA A 58 -3.51 -3.07 4.06
CA ALA A 58 -2.17 -3.63 3.99
C ALA A 58 -1.87 -4.17 2.58
N ASN A 59 -0.59 -4.38 2.30
CA ASN A 59 -0.11 -4.95 1.06
C ASN A 59 1.01 -5.96 1.36
N PHE A 60 0.81 -7.20 0.93
CA PHE A 60 1.66 -8.36 1.23
C PHE A 60 2.40 -8.88 -0.01
N SER A 61 2.41 -8.09 -1.09
CA SER A 61 2.99 -8.51 -2.38
C SER A 61 4.51 -8.48 -2.42
N ASN A 62 5.16 -7.76 -1.50
CA ASN A 62 6.60 -7.84 -1.35
C ASN A 62 6.96 -9.08 -0.53
N LEU A 63 7.88 -9.90 -1.05
CA LEU A 63 8.27 -11.15 -0.38
C LEU A 63 8.84 -10.94 1.02
N ASN A 64 9.46 -9.79 1.25
CA ASN A 64 10.27 -9.52 2.43
C ASN A 64 9.60 -8.54 3.40
N TYR A 65 8.59 -7.79 2.97
CA TYR A 65 8.03 -6.68 3.71
C TYR A 65 6.51 -6.61 3.59
N ILE A 66 5.86 -6.15 4.65
CA ILE A 66 4.44 -5.83 4.68
C ILE A 66 4.32 -4.31 4.71
N LEU A 67 3.46 -3.76 3.86
CA LEU A 67 3.13 -2.33 3.86
C LEU A 67 1.74 -2.14 4.44
N PHE A 68 1.65 -1.54 5.61
CA PHE A 68 0.42 -0.95 6.13
C PHE A 68 0.30 0.49 5.62
N PHE A 69 -0.88 0.84 5.13
CA PHE A 69 -1.10 2.07 4.38
C PHE A 69 -2.43 2.69 4.78
N ALA A 70 -2.46 3.97 5.09
CA ALA A 70 -3.66 4.65 5.53
C ALA A 70 -3.72 6.02 4.86
N LEU A 71 -4.47 6.12 3.77
CA LEU A 71 -4.72 7.39 3.06
C LEU A 71 -6.05 8.03 3.46
N GLU A 72 -7.05 7.20 3.81
CA GLU A 72 -8.39 7.64 4.16
C GLU A 72 -8.70 7.21 5.60
N CYS A 73 -8.53 8.15 6.51
CA CYS A 73 -8.73 7.93 7.93
C CYS A 73 -10.22 8.05 8.29
N GLU A 74 -10.74 7.11 9.09
CA GLU A 74 -12.07 7.26 9.69
C GLU A 74 -12.19 8.57 10.50
N ASP A 75 -11.14 8.86 11.28
CA ASP A 75 -10.96 10.16 11.90
C ASP A 75 -10.26 11.12 10.93
N THR A 76 -11.04 12.00 10.31
CA THR A 76 -10.56 12.98 9.33
C THR A 76 -9.58 14.03 9.88
N THR A 77 -9.37 14.06 11.21
CA THR A 77 -8.36 14.92 11.85
C THR A 77 -6.97 14.28 11.84
N GLN A 78 -6.89 12.98 11.60
CA GLN A 78 -5.62 12.26 11.55
C GLN A 78 -4.97 12.38 10.17
N PRO A 79 -3.64 12.60 10.11
CA PRO A 79 -2.93 12.63 8.85
C PRO A 79 -2.85 11.21 8.27
N PRO A 80 -2.71 11.10 6.93
CA PRO A 80 -2.40 9.82 6.30
C PRO A 80 -1.07 9.28 6.85
N LYS A 81 -0.95 7.95 6.90
CA LYS A 81 0.26 7.27 7.40
C LYS A 81 0.60 6.03 6.58
N TYR A 82 1.85 5.61 6.68
CA TYR A 82 2.27 4.28 6.28
C TYR A 82 3.22 3.70 7.32
N LEU A 83 3.29 2.38 7.35
CA LEU A 83 4.22 1.60 8.15
C LEU A 83 4.68 0.41 7.30
N ILE A 84 5.98 0.18 7.27
CA ILE A 84 6.59 -0.96 6.61
C ILE A 84 7.30 -1.77 7.69
N GLU A 85 6.98 -3.06 7.72
CA GLU A 85 7.55 -4.03 8.65
C GLU A 85 8.09 -5.22 7.86
N PHE A 86 9.05 -5.95 8.44
CA PHE A 86 9.55 -7.18 7.83
C PHE A 86 8.47 -8.27 7.84
N SER A 87 8.58 -9.18 6.87
CA SER A 87 7.89 -10.48 6.86
C SER A 87 8.77 -11.56 7.49
N ASN A 88 8.22 -12.75 7.72
CA ASN A 88 8.97 -13.92 8.19
C ASN A 88 10.01 -14.41 7.17
N ASN A 89 9.94 -13.97 5.92
CA ASN A 89 10.89 -14.34 4.88
C ASN A 89 12.12 -13.41 4.82
N TYR A 90 12.18 -12.36 5.65
CA TYR A 90 13.26 -11.40 5.62
C TYR A 90 14.55 -11.99 6.21
N ARG A 91 15.44 -12.47 5.33
CA ARG A 91 16.73 -13.08 5.67
C ARG A 91 16.57 -14.23 6.68
N ASP A 92 17.69 -14.74 7.16
CA ASP A 92 17.90 -15.82 8.13
C ASP A 92 17.33 -15.52 9.55
N GLY A 93 16.33 -14.65 9.67
CA GLY A 93 15.67 -14.28 10.93
C GLY A 93 16.43 -13.25 11.79
N TYR A 94 17.53 -12.69 11.27
CA TYR A 94 18.36 -11.71 11.99
C TYR A 94 18.20 -10.28 11.43
N TRP A 95 17.86 -9.37 12.36
CA TRP A 95 17.81 -7.91 12.27
C TRP A 95 19.08 -7.33 11.62
N GLY A 96 18.93 -6.60 10.51
CA GLY A 96 20.11 -6.17 9.75
C GLY A 96 19.85 -5.36 8.48
N GLY A 97 18.68 -4.73 8.35
CA GLY A 97 18.43 -3.76 7.26
C GLY A 97 17.38 -2.72 7.64
N LEU A 98 16.21 -2.73 6.98
CA LEU A 98 15.07 -1.91 7.38
C LEU A 98 14.19 -2.78 8.28
N ASP A 99 14.35 -2.66 9.60
CA ASP A 99 13.55 -3.47 10.53
C ASP A 99 12.10 -2.96 10.56
N PHE A 100 11.92 -1.65 10.62
CA PHE A 100 10.66 -0.99 10.33
C PHE A 100 10.89 0.45 9.87
N THR A 101 9.97 1.02 9.12
CA THR A 101 9.93 2.47 8.84
C THR A 101 8.50 2.95 8.69
N SER A 102 8.26 4.23 8.91
CA SER A 102 6.91 4.80 8.86
C SER A 102 6.94 6.23 8.36
N SER A 103 5.76 6.77 8.06
CA SER A 103 5.59 8.18 7.68
C SER A 103 6.11 9.19 8.72
N THR A 104 6.30 8.77 9.97
CA THR A 104 6.82 9.62 11.06
C THR A 104 8.27 9.33 11.41
N SER A 105 8.91 8.34 10.77
CA SER A 105 10.31 7.99 11.01
C SER A 105 11.23 9.02 10.36
N THR A 106 12.35 9.33 11.03
CA THR A 106 13.43 10.19 10.52
C THR A 106 14.69 9.39 10.20
N ASN A 107 14.56 8.07 9.99
CA ASN A 107 15.71 7.18 9.77
C ASN A 107 16.36 7.34 8.39
N PHE A 108 15.69 8.03 7.47
CA PHE A 108 16.16 8.27 6.11
C PHE A 108 16.11 9.77 5.82
N GLU A 109 17.12 10.26 5.10
CA GLU A 109 17.19 11.68 4.69
C GLU A 109 16.07 12.01 3.70
N GLN A 110 15.78 11.08 2.78
CA GLN A 110 14.72 11.26 1.80
C GLN A 110 13.99 9.95 1.51
N VAL A 111 12.66 10.05 1.37
CA VAL A 111 11.80 8.94 0.94
C VAL A 111 11.02 9.38 -0.29
N LEU A 112 11.17 8.65 -1.39
CA LEU A 112 10.53 8.93 -2.67
C LEU A 112 9.52 7.84 -3.03
N PHE A 113 8.40 8.25 -3.60
CA PHE A 113 7.31 7.36 -4.02
C PHE A 113 7.21 7.39 -5.54
N PHE A 114 7.05 6.23 -6.16
CA PHE A 114 6.87 6.07 -7.59
C PHE A 114 5.70 5.14 -7.88
N ILE A 115 4.83 5.52 -8.81
CA ILE A 115 3.75 4.67 -9.30
C ILE A 115 4.02 4.42 -10.78
N ASP A 116 4.23 3.16 -11.16
CA ASP A 116 4.62 2.76 -12.51
C ASP A 116 5.83 3.57 -13.04
N SER A 117 6.86 3.73 -12.19
CA SER A 117 8.07 4.52 -12.45
C SER A 117 7.87 6.04 -12.55
N VAL A 118 6.66 6.57 -12.33
CA VAL A 118 6.40 8.01 -12.27
C VAL A 118 6.50 8.50 -10.84
N SER A 119 7.41 9.45 -10.61
CA SER A 119 7.59 10.06 -9.28
C SER A 119 6.31 10.76 -8.82
N CYS A 120 5.94 10.49 -7.58
CA CYS A 120 4.81 11.08 -6.89
C CYS A 120 5.31 11.86 -5.67
N VAL A 121 4.71 13.02 -5.41
CA VAL A 121 4.98 13.75 -4.16
C VAL A 121 4.52 12.90 -2.98
N ASN A 122 5.36 12.78 -1.96
CA ASN A 122 5.07 12.00 -0.77
C ASN A 122 3.79 12.51 -0.07
N PRO A 123 2.66 11.78 -0.12
CA PRO A 123 1.38 12.26 0.42
C PRO A 123 1.35 12.23 1.96
N PHE A 124 2.39 11.69 2.61
CA PHE A 124 2.45 11.50 4.05
C PHE A 124 3.18 12.61 4.81
N GLN A 125 3.88 13.48 4.07
CA GLN A 125 4.60 14.63 4.66
C GLN A 125 3.74 15.90 4.72
N SER A 126 2.57 15.92 4.07
CA SER A 126 1.66 17.06 4.08
C SER A 126 0.23 16.62 4.35
N VAL A 127 -0.54 17.45 5.04
CA VAL A 127 -1.99 17.23 5.26
C VAL A 127 -2.82 17.73 4.07
N ASP A 128 -2.20 17.86 2.88
CA ASP A 128 -2.85 18.33 1.67
C ASP A 128 -3.80 17.26 1.12
N LYS A 129 -5.09 17.53 1.27
CA LYS A 129 -6.17 16.64 0.86
C LYS A 129 -6.21 16.40 -0.65
N GLU A 130 -5.83 17.37 -1.49
CA GLU A 130 -5.84 17.18 -2.94
C GLU A 130 -4.63 16.36 -3.40
N LEU A 131 -3.48 16.49 -2.72
CA LEU A 131 -2.34 15.59 -2.95
C LEU A 131 -2.69 14.15 -2.57
N VAL A 132 -3.28 13.94 -1.39
CA VAL A 132 -3.72 12.59 -0.94
C VAL A 132 -4.70 11.98 -1.94
N LYS A 133 -5.71 12.74 -2.36
CA LYS A 133 -6.72 12.30 -3.33
C LYS A 133 -6.13 11.99 -4.71
N THR A 134 -5.17 12.79 -5.17
CA THR A 134 -4.48 12.54 -6.44
C THR A 134 -3.63 11.28 -6.35
N THR A 135 -2.90 11.12 -5.24
CA THR A 135 -2.09 9.92 -4.98
C THR A 135 -2.96 8.67 -4.89
N LYS A 136 -4.10 8.73 -4.18
CA LYS A 136 -5.07 7.63 -4.13
C LYS A 136 -5.51 7.20 -5.53
N LYS A 137 -5.88 8.14 -6.39
CA LYS A 137 -6.30 7.84 -7.77
C LYS A 137 -5.19 7.22 -8.61
N LEU A 138 -3.94 7.61 -8.40
CA LEU A 138 -2.79 7.00 -9.07
C LEU A 138 -2.61 5.55 -8.57
N LEU A 139 -2.65 5.32 -7.27
CA LEU A 139 -2.53 3.97 -6.68
C LEU A 139 -3.65 3.02 -7.13
N GLN A 140 -4.87 3.55 -7.32
CA GLN A 140 -6.01 2.77 -7.81
C GLN A 140 -5.85 2.29 -9.26
N LYS A 141 -5.08 3.02 -10.08
CA LYS A 141 -4.90 2.74 -11.51
C LYS A 141 -3.55 2.12 -11.84
N GLY A 142 -2.56 2.37 -10.99
CA GLY A 142 -1.20 1.89 -11.16
C GLY A 142 -1.10 0.38 -11.00
N LYS A 143 0.05 -0.17 -11.39
CA LYS A 143 0.34 -1.60 -11.27
C LYS A 143 1.36 -1.87 -10.17
N VAL A 144 2.32 -0.97 -10.00
CA VAL A 144 3.40 -1.10 -9.01
C VAL A 144 3.62 0.22 -8.28
N LEU A 145 3.68 0.15 -6.95
CA LEU A 145 4.21 1.19 -6.09
C LEU A 145 5.65 0.83 -5.75
N THR A 146 6.58 1.74 -6.03
CA THR A 146 7.97 1.65 -5.56
C THR A 146 8.24 2.76 -4.55
N ILE A 147 8.81 2.41 -3.41
CA ILE A 147 9.24 3.33 -2.36
C ILE A 147 10.75 3.24 -2.23
N GLU A 148 11.43 4.35 -2.44
CA GLU A 148 12.89 4.44 -2.36
C GLU A 148 13.31 5.24 -1.14
N PHE A 149 14.30 4.71 -0.43
CA PHE A 149 14.84 5.26 0.81
C PHE A 149 16.29 5.65 0.58
N TYR A 150 16.60 6.91 0.83
CA TYR A 150 17.92 7.49 0.62
C TYR A 150 18.53 7.93 1.93
N ASN A 151 19.83 7.67 2.07
CA ASN A 151 20.68 8.16 3.14
C ASN A 151 21.73 9.10 2.58
N THR A 152 22.31 9.90 3.46
CA THR A 152 23.50 10.68 3.13
C THR A 152 24.73 9.81 3.33
N GLU A 153 25.51 9.64 2.28
CA GLU A 153 26.78 8.92 2.31
C GLU A 153 27.88 9.77 1.65
N TYR A 154 29.12 9.61 2.12
CA TYR A 154 30.24 10.35 1.54
C TYR A 154 30.53 9.85 0.13
N ASN A 155 30.36 10.73 -0.87
CA ASN A 155 30.68 10.43 -2.26
C ASN A 155 32.10 10.89 -2.57
N ILE A 156 32.99 9.92 -2.83
CA ILE A 156 34.41 10.15 -3.09
C ILE A 156 34.64 10.97 -4.37
N GLU A 157 33.80 10.80 -5.40
CA GLU A 157 33.92 11.52 -6.68
C GLU A 157 33.54 13.00 -6.54
N LEU A 158 32.56 13.29 -5.68
CA LEU A 158 32.09 14.66 -5.41
C LEU A 158 32.87 15.34 -4.26
N GLY A 159 33.68 14.57 -3.52
CA GLY A 159 34.42 15.04 -2.34
C GLY A 159 33.52 15.51 -1.20
N LYS A 160 32.24 15.13 -1.20
CA LYS A 160 31.23 15.58 -0.23
C LYS A 160 30.15 14.54 -0.02
N ASP A 161 29.41 14.73 1.05
CA ASP A 161 28.19 13.99 1.34
C ASP A 161 27.13 14.21 0.24
N ALA A 162 26.53 13.11 -0.21
CA ALA A 162 25.47 13.10 -1.22
C ALA A 162 24.42 12.03 -0.89
N LEU A 163 23.22 12.19 -1.45
CA LEU A 163 22.18 11.18 -1.33
C LEU A 163 22.59 9.90 -2.06
N SER A 164 22.48 8.78 -1.36
CA SER A 164 22.76 7.42 -1.82
C SER A 164 21.54 6.55 -1.57
N LEU A 165 21.15 5.73 -2.56
CA LEU A 165 20.01 4.84 -2.45
C LEU A 165 20.34 3.72 -1.45
N ASN A 166 19.64 3.69 -0.33
CA ASN A 166 19.81 2.66 0.69
C ASN A 166 18.97 1.41 0.34
N ARG A 167 17.68 1.62 0.01
CA ARG A 167 16.72 0.56 -0.31
C ARG A 167 15.67 1.04 -1.31
N SER A 168 15.18 0.11 -2.12
CA SER A 168 14.02 0.29 -2.99
C SER A 168 13.08 -0.90 -2.80
N LEU A 169 11.83 -0.62 -2.43
CA LEU A 169 10.80 -1.62 -2.14
C LEU A 169 9.66 -1.47 -3.14
N SER A 170 9.26 -2.57 -3.79
CA SER A 170 8.15 -2.57 -4.74
C SER A 170 7.00 -3.44 -4.23
N PHE A 171 5.78 -2.95 -4.45
CA PHE A 171 4.51 -3.59 -4.11
C PHE A 171 3.58 -3.56 -5.32
N SER A 172 2.94 -4.68 -5.62
CA SER A 172 1.88 -4.77 -6.62
C SER A 172 0.62 -4.02 -6.16
N LEU A 173 -0.16 -3.47 -7.09
CA LEU A 173 -1.29 -2.58 -6.80
C LEU A 173 -2.66 -3.16 -7.21
N ALA A 174 -2.82 -4.48 -7.25
CA ALA A 174 -4.15 -5.07 -7.45
C ALA A 174 -5.12 -4.66 -6.33
N ASN A 175 -6.43 -4.83 -6.56
CA ASN A 175 -7.49 -4.49 -5.61
C ASN A 175 -7.55 -3.01 -5.21
N GLY A 176 -7.19 -2.09 -6.12
CA GLY A 176 -7.20 -0.64 -5.87
C GLY A 176 -8.52 -0.08 -5.31
N HIS A 177 -9.67 -0.71 -5.59
CA HIS A 177 -10.97 -0.34 -5.02
C HIS A 177 -11.00 -0.35 -3.47
N LEU A 178 -10.11 -1.08 -2.81
CA LEU A 178 -10.00 -1.09 -1.35
C LEU A 178 -9.42 0.19 -0.76
N LEU A 179 -8.74 1.02 -1.56
CA LEU A 179 -8.23 2.33 -1.14
C LEU A 179 -9.33 3.35 -0.81
N ASP A 180 -10.59 3.08 -1.20
CA ASP A 180 -11.75 3.91 -0.86
C ASP A 180 -12.40 3.52 0.49
N VAL A 181 -11.89 2.47 1.15
CA VAL A 181 -12.42 2.03 2.43
C VAL A 181 -11.72 2.84 3.53
N PRO A 182 -12.45 3.60 4.35
CA PRO A 182 -11.86 4.26 5.50
C PRO A 182 -11.26 3.25 6.47
N THR A 183 -10.07 3.55 6.96
CA THR A 183 -9.30 2.72 7.90
C THR A 183 -8.90 3.51 9.13
N GLN A 184 -8.54 2.83 10.21
CA GLN A 184 -7.96 3.50 11.37
C GLN A 184 -6.51 3.92 11.08
N CYS A 185 -6.21 5.20 11.32
CA CYS A 185 -4.89 5.81 11.11
C CYS A 185 -4.08 5.93 12.41
N THR A 186 -4.46 5.17 13.43
CA THR A 186 -3.75 5.08 14.71
C THR A 186 -2.90 3.80 14.71
N PRO A 187 -1.61 3.89 15.08
CA PRO A 187 -0.83 2.69 15.41
C PRO A 187 -1.44 1.98 16.62
#